data_AF-A0A930R7C1-F1
#
_entry.id   AF-A0A930R7C1-F1
#
_cell.length_a   1.000
_cell.length_b   1.000
_cell.length_c   1.000
_cell.angle_alpha   90.00
_cell.angle_beta   90.00
_cell.angle_gamma   90.00
#
_symmetry.space_group_name_H-M   'P 1'
#
loop_
_entity.id
_entity.type
_entity.pdbx_description
1 polymer ?
#
loop_
_entity_poly.entity_id
_entity_poly.type
_entity_poly.pdbx_seq_one_letter_code
_entity_poly.pdbx_strand_id
1 'polypeptide(L)'
;MDTIFNKATYVDNQLGIVLYKNHLIVPLGSFKVYDLRKAERVYHYILNHKSYEKTVGRSSQLIILSNDKSYRKKKTSFVIKNVGEETDDLLQPFFYVLSQEFPDIQLGFEKSKKPLF
;
A
#
# COMPACT_ATOMS: atom_id res chain seq x y z
N MET A 1 -28.59 1.04 -6.14
CA MET A 1 -27.29 0.44 -6.53
C MET A 1 -26.34 0.65 -5.35
N ASP A 2 -26.29 -0.30 -4.42
CA ASP A 2 -25.30 -0.27 -3.34
C ASP A 2 -23.97 -0.73 -3.91
N THR A 3 -23.12 0.22 -4.29
CA THR A 3 -21.78 -0.07 -4.76
C THR A 3 -20.90 -0.52 -3.59
N ILE A 4 -19.86 -1.31 -3.89
CA ILE A 4 -18.85 -1.78 -2.93
C ILE A 4 -18.26 -0.61 -2.11
N PHE A 5 -18.25 0.58 -2.70
CA PHE A 5 -17.83 1.83 -2.07
C PHE A 5 -18.70 2.28 -0.88
N ASN A 6 -20.01 2.03 -0.90
CA ASN A 6 -20.92 2.42 0.20
C ASN A 6 -20.76 1.54 1.46
N LYS A 7 -20.10 0.39 1.33
CA LYS A 7 -19.82 -0.56 2.42
C LYS A 7 -18.32 -0.73 2.70
N ALA A 8 -17.49 0.09 2.08
CA ALA A 8 -16.06 0.10 2.32
C ALA A 8 -15.77 0.80 3.66
N THR A 9 -14.87 0.21 4.44
CA THR A 9 -14.39 0.79 5.69
C THR A 9 -13.62 2.08 5.42
N TYR A 10 -12.88 2.12 4.30
CA TYR A 10 -12.10 3.28 3.90
C TYR A 10 -12.01 3.36 2.37
N VAL A 11 -12.15 4.55 1.83
CA VAL A 11 -12.00 4.82 0.39
C VAL A 11 -11.17 6.08 0.24
N ASP A 12 -10.07 5.96 -0.49
CA ASP A 12 -9.22 7.07 -0.89
C ASP A 12 -9.09 7.09 -2.42
N ASN A 13 -9.83 8.00 -3.03
CA ASN A 13 -9.81 8.20 -4.47
C ASN A 13 -8.54 8.92 -4.95
N GLN A 14 -7.85 9.65 -4.07
CA GLN A 14 -6.62 10.37 -4.42
C GLN A 14 -5.43 9.42 -4.52
N LEU A 15 -5.34 8.43 -3.63
CA LEU A 15 -4.31 7.40 -3.65
C LEU A 15 -4.73 6.16 -4.46
N GLY A 16 -6.03 6.01 -4.71
CA GLY A 16 -6.62 4.84 -5.37
C GLY A 16 -6.59 3.61 -4.46
N ILE A 17 -6.91 3.79 -3.18
CA ILE A 17 -6.92 2.73 -2.17
C ILE A 17 -8.34 2.52 -1.68
N VAL A 18 -8.77 1.26 -1.61
CA VAL A 18 -10.05 0.89 -1.02
C VAL A 18 -9.81 -0.20 0.02
N LEU A 19 -10.28 0.03 1.24
CA LEU A 19 -10.37 -0.98 2.28
C LEU A 19 -11.82 -1.45 2.37
N TYR A 20 -12.06 -2.71 2.03
CA TYR A 20 -13.38 -3.31 2.10
C TYR A 20 -13.35 -4.50 3.04
N LYS A 21 -13.94 -4.33 4.23
CA LYS A 21 -13.79 -5.28 5.33
C LYS A 21 -12.28 -5.52 5.55
N ASN A 22 -11.85 -6.78 5.47
CA ASN A 22 -10.45 -7.16 5.68
C ASN A 22 -9.60 -7.11 4.40
N HIS A 23 -10.13 -6.61 3.29
CA HIS A 23 -9.44 -6.66 2.00
C HIS A 23 -8.93 -5.29 1.58
N LEU A 24 -7.62 -5.20 1.35
CA LEU A 24 -7.03 -4.09 0.62
C LEU A 24 -7.24 -4.30 -0.87
N ILE A 25 -7.82 -3.31 -1.53
CA ILE A 25 -8.06 -3.29 -2.97
C ILE A 25 -7.35 -2.08 -3.54
N VAL A 26 -6.44 -2.32 -4.50
CA VAL A 26 -5.77 -1.25 -5.24
C VAL A 26 -5.96 -1.53 -6.75
N PRO A 27 -6.81 -0.74 -7.43
CA PRO A 27 -7.09 -0.93 -8.85
C PRO A 27 -5.95 -0.44 -9.75
N LEU A 28 -5.10 0.47 -9.27
CA LEU A 28 -4.03 1.04 -10.07
C LEU A 28 -2.96 -0.01 -10.45
N GLY A 29 -2.59 -0.02 -11.74
CA GLY A 29 -1.59 -0.94 -12.30
C GLY A 29 -2.18 -2.29 -12.67
N SER A 30 -2.28 -3.22 -11.70
CA SER A 30 -2.56 -4.64 -11.99
C SER A 30 -3.78 -5.21 -11.27
N PHE A 31 -4.71 -4.34 -10.81
CA PHE A 31 -5.88 -4.69 -9.99
C PHE A 31 -5.62 -5.82 -9.01
N LYS A 32 -5.19 -5.48 -7.80
CA LYS A 32 -4.85 -6.49 -6.78
C LYS A 32 -5.73 -6.36 -5.56
N VAL A 33 -6.08 -7.51 -5.00
CA VAL A 33 -6.82 -7.65 -3.75
C VAL A 33 -5.97 -8.46 -2.77
N TYR A 34 -5.94 -8.05 -1.50
CA TYR A 34 -5.17 -8.71 -0.45
C TYR A 34 -5.96 -8.81 0.84
N ASP A 35 -6.02 -10.00 1.45
CA ASP A 35 -6.59 -10.18 2.79
C ASP A 35 -5.57 -9.74 3.85
N LEU A 36 -5.85 -8.61 4.51
CA LEU A 36 -4.99 -7.97 5.49
C LEU A 36 -4.83 -8.79 6.77
N ARG A 37 -5.73 -9.73 7.09
CA ARG A 37 -5.54 -10.64 8.24
C ARG A 37 -4.31 -11.52 8.12
N LYS A 38 -3.80 -11.66 6.90
CA LYS A 38 -2.60 -12.43 6.59
C LYS A 38 -1.36 -11.54 6.47
N ALA A 39 -1.52 -10.23 6.55
CA ALA A 39 -0.42 -9.30 6.58
C ALA A 39 0.23 -9.31 7.95
N GLU A 40 1.55 -9.30 7.97
CA GLU A 40 2.34 -9.11 9.18
C GLU A 40 2.85 -7.68 9.27
N ARG A 41 3.17 -7.09 8.11
CA ARG A 41 3.65 -5.72 8.02
C ARG A 41 3.09 -5.04 6.79
N VAL A 42 2.60 -3.82 6.95
CA VAL A 42 2.16 -2.96 5.86
C VAL A 42 2.91 -1.64 5.97
N TYR A 43 3.57 -1.25 4.88
CA TYR A 43 4.32 -0.01 4.89
C TYR A 43 4.34 0.66 3.53
N HIS A 44 4.53 1.98 3.56
CA HIS A 44 4.69 2.76 2.35
C HIS A 44 6.15 2.78 1.91
N TYR A 45 6.36 2.57 0.62
CA TYR A 45 7.65 2.48 -0.03
C TYR A 45 7.69 3.43 -1.23
N ILE A 46 8.67 4.33 -1.22
CA ILE A 46 8.93 5.24 -2.34
C ILE A 46 10.03 4.62 -3.21
N LEU A 47 9.67 4.23 -4.43
CA LEU A 47 10.62 3.77 -5.44
C LEU A 47 11.09 4.95 -6.27
N ASN A 48 12.39 5.24 -6.22
CA ASN A 48 13.05 6.23 -7.07
C ASN A 48 13.50 5.57 -8.38
N HIS A 49 12.98 6.04 -9.51
CA HIS A 49 13.42 5.63 -10.83
C HIS A 49 14.64 6.45 -11.22
N LYS A 50 15.76 5.79 -11.49
CA LYS A 50 17.00 6.43 -11.92
C LYS A 50 17.28 6.17 -13.40
N SER A 51 17.81 7.16 -14.09
CA SER A 51 18.43 7.04 -15.42
C SER A 51 19.75 7.80 -15.39
N TYR A 52 20.83 7.18 -15.85
CA TYR A 52 22.19 7.76 -15.81
C TYR A 52 22.49 8.42 -14.44
N GLU A 53 22.24 7.68 -13.35
CA GLU A 53 22.44 8.11 -11.96
C GLU A 53 21.59 9.29 -11.46
N LYS A 54 20.78 9.92 -12.31
CA LYS A 54 19.82 10.98 -11.95
C LYS A 54 18.44 10.38 -11.68
N THR A 55 17.73 10.90 -10.68
CA THR A 55 16.34 10.50 -10.40
C THR A 55 15.41 11.14 -11.42
N VAL A 56 14.76 10.33 -12.25
CA VAL A 56 13.85 10.79 -13.33
C VAL A 56 12.39 10.74 -12.90
N GLY A 57 12.07 9.96 -11.88
CA GLY A 57 10.71 9.88 -11.35
C GLY A 57 10.64 9.18 -10.00
N ARG A 58 9.51 9.36 -9.32
CA ARG A 58 9.19 8.67 -8.06
C ARG A 58 7.86 7.96 -8.22
N SER A 59 7.77 6.73 -7.72
CA SER A 59 6.50 6.00 -7.64
C SER A 59 6.27 5.53 -6.22
N SER A 60 5.03 5.66 -5.76
CA SER A 60 4.61 5.27 -4.42
C SER A 60 4.01 3.87 -4.46
N GLN A 61 4.41 3.03 -3.52
CA GLN A 61 3.93 1.66 -3.41
C GLN A 61 3.57 1.34 -1.95
N LEU A 62 2.49 0.60 -1.76
CA LEU A 62 2.23 -0.11 -0.51
C LEU A 62 2.86 -1.49 -0.59
N ILE A 63 3.70 -1.81 0.37
CA ILE A 63 4.31 -3.12 0.52
C ILE A 63 3.62 -3.84 1.67
N ILE A 64 3.16 -5.05 1.38
CA ILE A 64 2.64 -5.98 2.37
C ILE A 64 3.61 -7.14 2.49
N LEU A 65 4.09 -7.39 3.70
CA LEU A 65 4.82 -8.59 4.04
C LEU A 65 3.89 -9.59 4.73
N SER A 66 4.09 -10.85 4.41
CA SER A 66 3.34 -11.96 4.99
C SER A 66 4.23 -13.18 5.11
N ASN A 67 4.14 -13.83 6.26
CA ASN A 67 4.74 -15.14 6.50
C ASN A 67 3.75 -16.29 6.27
N ASP A 68 2.52 -16.02 5.79
CA ASP A 68 1.56 -17.06 5.43
C ASP A 68 2.04 -17.83 4.19
N LYS A 69 2.26 -19.14 4.36
CA LYS A 69 2.68 -20.08 3.31
C LYS A 69 1.69 -20.19 2.15
N SER A 70 0.44 -19.74 2.35
CA SER A 70 -0.60 -19.66 1.32
C SER A 70 -0.23 -18.67 0.21
N TYR A 71 0.56 -17.64 0.50
CA TYR A 71 1.05 -16.72 -0.52
C TYR A 71 2.39 -17.20 -1.07
N ARG A 72 2.48 -17.38 -2.39
CA ARG A 72 3.72 -17.73 -3.09
C ARG A 72 4.87 -16.74 -2.86
N LYS A 73 4.55 -15.50 -2.49
CA LYS A 73 5.52 -14.43 -2.27
C LYS A 73 5.34 -13.87 -0.86
N LYS A 74 6.43 -13.82 -0.10
CA LYS A 74 6.50 -13.16 1.21
C LYS A 74 6.24 -11.65 1.15
N LYS A 75 6.36 -11.07 -0.04
CA LYS A 75 6.21 -9.63 -0.31
C LYS A 75 5.25 -9.41 -1.46
N THR A 76 4.22 -8.61 -1.22
CA THR A 76 3.28 -8.15 -2.24
C THR A 76 3.34 -6.63 -2.34
N SER A 77 3.57 -6.11 -3.55
CA SER A 77 3.56 -4.67 -3.82
C SER A 77 2.29 -4.24 -4.54
N PHE A 78 1.73 -3.13 -4.08
CA PHE A 78 0.59 -2.43 -4.66
C PHE A 78 1.09 -1.06 -5.10
N VAL A 79 0.96 -0.74 -6.38
CA VAL A 79 1.30 0.59 -6.88
C VAL A 79 0.13 1.49 -6.56
N ILE A 80 0.38 2.58 -5.82
CA ILE A 80 -0.62 3.59 -5.49
C ILE A 80 -0.33 4.86 -6.26
N LYS A 81 -1.33 5.75 -6.39
CA LYS A 81 -1.11 7.03 -7.05
C LYS A 81 -0.15 7.86 -6.21
N ASN A 82 0.90 8.37 -6.85
CA ASN A 82 1.87 9.25 -6.20
C ASN A 82 1.38 10.70 -6.33
N VAL A 83 1.14 11.36 -5.20
CA VAL A 83 0.69 12.77 -5.13
C VAL A 83 1.86 13.70 -4.77
N GLY A 84 3.10 13.17 -4.71
CA GLY A 84 4.27 13.93 -4.32
C GLY A 84 4.53 13.84 -2.81
N GLU A 85 4.94 14.95 -2.20
CA GLU A 85 5.30 15.00 -0.77
C GLU A 85 4.11 14.73 0.16
N GLU A 86 2.89 15.05 -0.29
CA GLU A 86 1.65 14.81 0.45
C GLU A 86 1.24 13.33 0.50
N THR A 87 1.90 12.44 -0.25
CA THR A 87 1.48 11.03 -0.30
C THR A 87 1.55 10.36 1.07
N ASP A 88 2.55 10.69 1.89
CA ASP A 88 2.71 10.13 3.23
C ASP A 88 1.60 10.61 4.17
N ASP A 89 1.25 11.89 4.09
CA ASP A 89 0.19 12.50 4.90
C ASP A 89 -1.19 11.97 4.52
N LEU A 90 -1.46 11.80 3.22
CA LEU A 90 -2.68 11.17 2.72
C LEU A 90 -2.78 9.68 3.11
N LEU A 91 -1.66 9.01 3.36
CA LEU A 91 -1.64 7.63 3.84
C LEU A 91 -1.85 7.52 5.35
N GLN A 92 -1.68 8.58 6.13
CA GLN A 92 -1.86 8.51 7.59
C GLN A 92 -3.26 8.06 8.02
N PRO A 93 -4.37 8.58 7.46
CA PRO A 93 -5.71 8.09 7.77
C PRO A 93 -5.89 6.60 7.48
N PHE A 94 -5.31 6.11 6.38
CA PHE A 94 -5.33 4.69 6.03
C PHE A 94 -4.60 3.85 7.07
N PHE A 95 -3.39 4.24 7.46
CA PHE A 95 -2.62 3.54 8.50
C PHE A 95 -3.32 3.60 9.86
N TYR A 96 -3.95 4.71 10.20
CA TYR A 96 -4.73 4.84 11.42
C TYR A 96 -5.87 3.80 11.45
N VAL A 97 -6.66 3.70 10.39
CA VAL A 97 -7.74 2.68 10.29
C VAL A 97 -7.17 1.26 10.40
N LEU A 98 -6.05 0.97 9.71
CA LEU A 98 -5.40 -0.34 9.82
C LEU A 98 -4.96 -0.65 11.25
N SER A 99 -4.43 0.33 11.99
CA SER A 99 -4.01 0.12 13.38
C SER A 99 -5.17 -0.21 14.32
N GLN A 100 -6.38 0.28 14.01
CA GLN A 100 -7.57 0.03 14.80
C GLN A 100 -8.18 -1.33 14.49
N GLU A 101 -8.29 -1.68 13.20
CA GLU A 101 -8.90 -2.95 12.78
C GLU A 101 -7.94 -4.15 12.89
N PHE A 102 -6.64 -3.91 12.73
CA PHE A 102 -5.60 -4.94 12.70
C PHE A 102 -4.40 -4.53 13.57
N PRO A 103 -4.55 -4.52 14.91
CA PRO A 103 -3.48 -4.10 15.83
C PRO A 103 -2.22 -4.97 15.73
N ASP A 104 -2.35 -6.20 15.22
CA ASP A 104 -1.25 -7.14 15.02
C ASP A 104 -0.38 -6.82 13.80
N ILE A 105 -0.85 -5.96 12.88
CA ILE A 105 -0.09 -5.55 11.70
C ILE A 105 0.91 -4.47 12.10
N GLN A 106 2.19 -4.72 11.84
CA GLN A 106 3.21 -3.69 11.98
C GLN A 106 3.08 -2.66 10.86
N LEU A 107 2.80 -1.40 11.23
CA LEU A 107 2.71 -0.29 10.29
C LEU A 107 4.02 0.47 10.22
N GLY A 108 4.34 1.05 9.05
CA GLY A 108 5.52 1.90 8.96
C GLY A 108 5.76 2.55 7.61
N PHE A 109 6.93 3.17 7.50
CA PHE A 109 7.38 3.88 6.33
C PHE A 109 8.82 3.46 5.99
N GLU A 110 9.09 3.11 4.74
CA GLU A 110 10.42 2.76 4.26
C GLU A 110 10.76 3.60 3.03
N LYS A 111 11.49 4.71 3.24
CA LYS A 111 12.18 5.41 2.15
C LYS A 111 13.25 4.47 1.60
N SER A 112 13.28 4.25 0.28
CA SER A 112 14.29 3.39 -0.34
C SER A 112 15.71 3.78 0.10
N LYS A 113 16.33 3.01 0.98
CA LYS A 113 17.79 3.03 1.15
C LYS A 113 18.38 2.10 0.09
N LYS A 114 18.76 2.72 -1.04
CA LYS A 114 19.45 2.15 -2.21
C LYS A 114 18.64 1.13 -3.05
N PRO A 115 18.62 1.27 -4.39
CA PRO A 115 18.53 0.11 -5.25
C PRO A 115 19.85 -0.66 -5.15
N LEU A 116 19.77 -1.98 -4.96
CA LEU A 116 20.84 -2.91 -5.31
C LEU A 116 21.04 -2.81 -6.83
N PHE A 117 22.10 -2.11 -7.22
CA PHE A 117 22.85 -2.37 -8.45
C PHE A 117 24.31 -2.55 -8.03
#